data_AF-A0AAE5H216-F1
#
_entry.id   AF-A0AAE5H216-F1
#
_cell.length_a   1.000
_cell.length_b   1.000
_cell.length_c   1.000
_cell.angle_alpha   90.00
_cell.angle_beta   90.00
_cell.angle_gamma   90.00
#
_symmetry.space_group_name_H-M   'P 1'
#
loop_
_entity.id
_entity.type
_entity.pdbx_description
1 polymer ?
#
loop_
_entity_poly.entity_id
_entity_poly.type
_entity_poly.pdbx_seq_one_letter_code
_entity_poly.pdbx_strand_id
1 'polypeptide(L)'
;MFGIKLSQGTIVNFNKCCHDALRPIENNIKNSITNDAGAIHFDETGIYIDKKRQWLHVASNYKSIYYQAHEKRGQKAIDEINILPNFTGTAVPDCFKTYNKYSNCDHSLCNAHILRELNGVSELEKQAWQNQ
;
A
#
# COMPACT_ATOMS: atom_id res chain seq x y z
N MET A 1 24.32 25.82 -8.59
CA MET A 1 23.42 25.52 -7.45
C MET A 1 24.14 25.91 -6.16
N PHE A 2 23.78 27.04 -5.55
CA PHE A 2 24.24 27.68 -4.28
C PHE A 2 25.74 27.77 -3.89
N GLY A 3 26.69 27.12 -4.58
CA GLY A 3 28.14 27.25 -4.30
C GLY A 3 28.62 26.58 -3.00
N ILE A 4 27.73 25.92 -2.27
CA ILE A 4 28.02 25.23 -1.01
C ILE A 4 28.27 23.75 -1.28
N LYS A 5 29.38 23.20 -0.75
CA LYS A 5 29.65 21.76 -0.78
C LYS A 5 29.00 21.09 0.42
N LEU A 6 28.05 20.18 0.16
CA LEU A 6 27.42 19.35 1.19
C LEU A 6 28.10 17.97 1.22
N SER A 7 28.36 17.47 2.43
CA SER A 7 28.83 16.09 2.60
C SER A 7 27.65 15.10 2.48
N GLN A 8 27.93 13.84 2.14
CA GLN A 8 26.92 12.78 2.15
C GLN A 8 26.29 12.61 3.54
N GLY A 9 27.08 12.71 4.61
CA GLY A 9 26.59 12.63 5.98
C GLY A 9 25.62 13.76 6.34
N THR A 10 25.82 14.97 5.80
CA THR A 10 24.89 16.08 5.97
C THR A 10 23.52 15.77 5.35
N ILE A 11 23.50 15.19 4.15
CA ILE A 11 22.26 14.80 3.46
C ILE A 11 21.53 13.70 4.25
N VAL A 12 22.25 12.71 4.76
CA VAL A 12 21.69 11.64 5.61
C VAL A 12 21.06 12.24 6.87
N ASN A 13 21.74 13.18 7.53
CA ASN A 13 21.21 13.83 8.73
C ASN A 13 19.95 14.65 8.44
N PHE A 14 19.90 15.38 7.32
CA PHE A 14 18.70 16.10 6.92
C PHE A 14 17.53 15.15 6.63
N ASN A 15 17.77 14.04 5.94
CA ASN A 15 16.75 13.03 5.70
C ASN A 15 16.21 12.47 7.02
N LYS A 16 17.10 12.13 7.97
CA LYS A 16 16.72 11.65 9.30
C LYS A 16 15.88 12.66 10.08
N CYS A 17 16.26 13.95 10.06
CA CYS A 17 15.49 15.00 10.72
C CYS A 17 14.08 15.13 10.11
N CYS A 18 13.97 15.10 8.78
CA CYS A 18 12.68 15.15 8.10
C CYS A 18 11.83 13.91 8.43
N HIS A 19 12.42 12.71 8.42
CA HIS A 19 11.73 11.48 8.81
C HIS A 19 11.17 11.58 10.23
N ASP A 20 11.98 12.03 11.19
CA ASP A 20 11.55 12.16 12.57
C ASP A 20 10.41 13.19 12.72
N ALA A 21 10.45 14.29 11.95
CA ALA A 21 9.41 15.30 11.92
C ALA A 21 8.10 14.83 11.25
N LEU A 22 8.16 13.84 10.35
CA LEU A 22 6.99 13.29 9.66
C LEU A 22 6.22 12.25 10.49
N ARG A 23 6.83 11.66 11.52
CA ARG A 23 6.17 10.67 12.41
C ARG A 23 4.75 11.03 12.86
N PRO A 24 4.45 12.25 13.38
CA PRO A 24 3.08 12.60 13.75
C PRO A 24 2.12 12.62 12.56
N ILE A 25 2.60 13.02 11.38
CA ILE A 25 1.79 13.05 10.15
C ILE A 25 1.49 11.62 9.70
N GLU A 26 2.50 10.74 9.69
CA GLU A 26 2.31 9.32 9.37
C GLU A 26 1.29 8.65 10.30
N ASN A 27 1.38 8.92 11.61
CA ASN A 27 0.42 8.42 12.60
C ASN A 27 -0.99 8.98 12.36
N ASN A 28 -1.13 10.26 12.02
CA ASN A 28 -2.42 10.87 11.70
C ASN A 28 -3.05 10.26 10.45
N ILE A 29 -2.26 10.04 9.39
CA ILE A 29 -2.71 9.36 8.17
C ILE A 29 -3.17 7.94 8.50
N LYS A 30 -2.36 7.19 9.25
CA LYS A 30 -2.69 5.82 9.67
C LYS A 30 -4.00 5.78 10.45
N ASN A 31 -4.18 6.69 11.42
CA ASN A 31 -5.41 6.81 12.20
C ASN A 31 -6.60 7.22 11.32
N SER A 32 -6.42 8.15 10.39
CA SER A 32 -7.47 8.57 9.47
C SER A 32 -7.97 7.42 8.60
N ILE A 33 -7.06 6.58 8.09
CA ILE A 33 -7.41 5.41 7.27
C ILE A 33 -8.08 4.33 8.13
N THR A 34 -7.53 4.06 9.31
CA THR A 34 -8.04 3.00 10.20
C THR A 34 -9.47 3.30 10.67
N ASN A 35 -9.80 4.57 10.90
CA ASN A 35 -11.11 5.00 11.38
C ASN A 35 -12.05 5.47 10.24
N ASP A 36 -11.67 5.31 8.97
CA ASP A 36 -12.55 5.64 7.85
C ASP A 36 -13.69 4.61 7.77
N ALA A 37 -14.90 5.08 7.46
CA ALA A 37 -16.06 4.22 7.24
C ALA A 37 -16.29 3.89 5.75
N GLY A 38 -15.55 4.53 4.86
CA GLY A 38 -15.64 4.38 3.41
C GLY A 38 -14.78 3.24 2.86
N ALA A 39 -14.51 3.32 1.56
CA ALA A 39 -13.69 2.35 0.85
C ALA A 39 -12.20 2.68 0.98
N ILE A 40 -11.42 1.73 1.50
CA ILE A 40 -9.96 1.79 1.55
C ILE A 40 -9.37 0.72 0.65
N HIS A 41 -8.48 1.12 -0.25
CA HIS A 41 -7.75 0.23 -1.12
C HIS A 41 -6.52 -0.32 -0.41
N PHE A 42 -6.30 -1.63 -0.54
CA PHE A 42 -5.13 -2.32 0.00
C PHE A 42 -4.37 -3.02 -1.12
N ASP A 43 -3.05 -2.84 -1.17
CA ASP A 43 -2.19 -3.44 -2.18
C ASP A 43 -0.77 -3.68 -1.62
N GLU A 44 -0.03 -4.61 -2.24
CA GLU A 44 1.33 -4.96 -1.86
C GLU A 44 2.22 -5.10 -3.09
N THR A 45 3.29 -4.31 -3.14
CA THR A 45 4.29 -4.41 -4.21
C THR A 45 5.67 -4.77 -3.68
N GLY A 46 6.43 -5.54 -4.46
CA GLY A 46 7.79 -5.93 -4.10
C GLY A 46 8.77 -4.78 -4.28
N ILE A 47 9.59 -4.51 -3.26
CA ILE A 47 10.67 -3.52 -3.29
C ILE A 47 12.00 -4.15 -2.85
N TYR A 48 13.13 -3.54 -3.19
CA TYR A 48 14.45 -3.98 -2.72
C TYR A 48 15.06 -2.96 -1.76
N ILE A 49 15.37 -3.40 -0.55
CA ILE A 49 16.09 -2.63 0.46
C ILE A 49 17.35 -3.42 0.82
N ASP A 50 18.51 -2.79 0.69
CA ASP A 50 19.82 -3.42 0.92
C ASP A 50 19.98 -4.77 0.19
N LYS A 51 19.56 -4.81 -1.08
CA LYS A 51 19.59 -5.99 -1.97
C LYS A 51 18.68 -7.15 -1.51
N LYS A 52 17.84 -6.96 -0.50
CA LYS A 52 16.85 -7.94 -0.04
C LYS A 52 15.46 -7.53 -0.50
N ARG A 53 14.70 -8.51 -1.02
CA ARG A 53 13.29 -8.29 -1.38
C ARG A 53 12.46 -8.07 -0.11
N GLN A 54 11.78 -6.94 -0.06
CA GLN A 54 10.76 -6.59 0.93
C GLN A 54 9.45 -6.27 0.20
N TRP A 55 8.41 -5.93 0.96
CA TRP A 55 7.08 -5.61 0.47
C TRP A 55 6.66 -4.24 0.96
N LEU A 56 6.27 -3.38 0.04
CA LEU A 56 5.63 -2.10 0.34
C LEU A 56 4.13 -2.34 0.40
N HIS A 57 3.58 -2.26 1.61
CA HIS A 57 2.15 -2.32 1.87
C HIS A 57 1.55 -0.94 1.72
N VAL A 58 0.43 -0.85 1.02
CA VAL A 58 -0.29 0.39 0.77
C VAL A 58 -1.70 0.27 1.34
N ALA A 59 -2.12 1.31 2.05
CA ALA A 59 -3.53 1.53 2.38
C ALA A 59 -3.90 2.94 1.92
N SER A 60 -4.95 3.11 1.12
CA SER A 60 -5.27 4.43 0.56
C SER A 60 -6.73 4.66 0.22
N ASN A 61 -7.08 5.94 0.18
CA ASN A 61 -8.29 6.47 -0.42
C ASN A 61 -7.95 7.77 -1.18
N TYR A 62 -8.97 8.52 -1.62
CA TYR A 62 -8.76 9.77 -2.37
C TYR A 62 -8.10 10.91 -1.56
N LYS A 63 -8.06 10.81 -0.23
CA LYS A 63 -7.50 11.84 0.68
C LYS A 63 -6.14 11.49 1.25
N SER A 64 -5.88 10.19 1.46
CA SER A 64 -4.80 9.74 2.33
C SER A 64 -4.19 8.45 1.79
N ILE A 65 -2.87 8.35 1.91
CA ILE A 65 -2.09 7.20 1.49
C ILE A 65 -1.10 6.90 2.60
N TYR A 66 -1.11 5.65 3.07
CA TYR A 66 -0.14 5.12 4.01
C TYR A 66 0.73 4.07 3.33
N TYR A 67 2.04 4.17 3.55
CA TYR A 67 3.03 3.24 3.04
C TYR A 67 3.80 2.61 4.19
N GLN A 68 3.96 1.28 4.16
CA GLN A 68 4.85 0.58 5.09
C GLN A 68 5.69 -0.45 4.35
N ALA A 69 7.01 -0.29 4.42
CA ALA A 69 7.94 -1.35 4.03
C ALA A 69 7.99 -2.43 5.12
N HIS A 70 7.93 -3.70 4.71
CA HIS A 70 7.97 -4.84 5.61
C HIS A 70 8.64 -6.05 4.94
N GLU A 71 9.40 -6.86 5.69
CA GLU A 71 10.12 -8.01 5.14
C GLU A 71 9.19 -9.13 4.65
N LYS A 72 7.97 -9.19 5.16
CA LYS A 72 6.95 -10.18 4.83
C LYS A 72 5.81 -9.57 4.01
N ARG A 73 5.25 -10.38 3.12
CA ARG A 73 3.94 -10.15 2.48
C ARG A 73 2.83 -10.77 3.32
N GLY A 74 1.61 -10.26 3.20
CA GLY A 74 0.43 -10.88 3.75
C GLY A 74 0.33 -10.79 5.27
N GLN A 75 -0.33 -11.79 5.88
CA GLN A 75 -0.97 -11.66 7.19
C GLN A 75 -0.06 -11.09 8.28
N LYS A 76 1.14 -11.65 8.46
CA LYS A 76 2.07 -11.19 9.50
C LYS A 76 2.35 -9.68 9.40
N ALA A 77 2.57 -9.19 8.18
CA ALA A 77 2.83 -7.78 7.95
C ALA A 77 1.58 -6.93 8.19
N ILE A 78 0.43 -7.40 7.71
CA ILE A 78 -0.85 -6.70 7.87
C ILE A 78 -1.21 -6.57 9.36
N ASP A 79 -1.02 -7.63 10.13
CA ASP A 79 -1.24 -7.65 11.58
C ASP A 79 -0.30 -6.67 12.30
N GLU A 80 1.00 -6.67 11.97
CA GLU A 80 1.98 -5.74 12.56
C GLU A 80 1.76 -4.28 12.12
N ILE A 81 1.30 -4.05 10.88
CA ILE A 81 0.88 -2.72 10.39
C ILE A 81 -0.35 -2.24 11.16
N ASN A 82 -1.22 -3.15 11.61
CA ASN A 82 -2.33 -2.86 12.53
C ASN A 82 -3.34 -1.80 12.02
N ILE A 83 -3.55 -1.75 10.69
CA ILE A 83 -4.64 -0.96 10.07
C ILE A 83 -5.85 -1.88 9.83
N LEU A 84 -5.72 -2.84 8.92
CA LEU A 84 -6.82 -3.72 8.50
C LEU A 84 -7.46 -4.53 9.65
N PRO A 85 -6.72 -5.04 10.67
CA PRO A 85 -7.33 -5.73 11.80
C PRO A 85 -8.38 -4.90 12.57
N ASN A 86 -8.21 -3.57 12.59
CA ASN A 86 -9.05 -2.62 13.31
C ASN A 86 -10.00 -1.83 12.39
N PHE A 87 -9.90 -2.04 11.09
CA PHE A 87 -10.69 -1.32 10.09
C PHE A 87 -12.07 -1.94 9.98
N THR A 88 -13.12 -1.10 9.89
CA THR A 88 -14.52 -1.55 9.84
C THR A 88 -15.30 -1.02 8.64
N GLY A 89 -14.66 -0.27 7.74
CA GLY A 89 -15.28 0.19 6.49
C GLY A 89 -15.31 -0.89 5.41
N THR A 90 -15.15 -0.50 4.14
CA THR A 90 -15.05 -1.43 3.01
C THR A 90 -13.60 -1.58 2.55
N ALA A 91 -13.03 -2.77 2.72
CA ALA A 91 -11.71 -3.10 2.22
C ALA A 91 -11.77 -3.45 0.72
N VAL A 92 -10.89 -2.85 -0.07
CA VAL A 92 -10.82 -3.05 -1.53
C VAL A 92 -9.44 -3.60 -1.93
N PRO A 93 -9.19 -4.92 -1.75
CA PRO A 93 -7.91 -5.55 -2.09
C PRO A 93 -7.77 -5.96 -3.57
N ASP A 94 -6.55 -6.36 -3.94
CA ASP A 94 -6.12 -6.95 -5.24
C ASP A 94 -6.51 -8.44 -5.42
N CYS A 95 -7.57 -8.90 -4.75
CA CYS A 95 -7.98 -10.32 -4.69
C CYS A 95 -6.97 -11.27 -4.01
N PHE A 96 -5.92 -10.78 -3.34
CA PHE A 96 -5.03 -11.67 -2.61
C PHE A 96 -5.75 -12.34 -1.42
N LYS A 97 -5.77 -13.68 -1.40
CA LYS A 97 -6.54 -14.49 -0.43
C LYS A 97 -6.30 -14.16 1.04
N THR A 98 -5.18 -13.54 1.39
CA THR A 98 -4.87 -13.12 2.76
C THR A 98 -5.92 -12.17 3.32
N TYR A 99 -6.44 -11.25 2.50
CA TYR A 99 -7.41 -10.24 2.92
C TYR A 99 -8.73 -10.85 3.40
N ASN A 100 -9.10 -12.03 2.90
CA ASN A 100 -10.33 -12.73 3.27
C ASN A 100 -10.36 -13.20 4.74
N LYS A 101 -9.25 -13.10 5.47
CA LYS A 101 -9.17 -13.46 6.90
C LYS A 101 -9.73 -12.38 7.83
N TYR A 102 -9.96 -11.16 7.34
CA TYR A 102 -10.40 -10.03 8.16
C TYR A 102 -11.90 -9.83 7.98
N SER A 103 -12.69 -10.26 8.97
CA SER A 103 -14.16 -10.23 8.93
C SER A 103 -14.79 -9.00 9.59
N ASN A 104 -13.98 -8.10 10.14
CA ASN A 104 -14.45 -6.90 10.83
C ASN A 104 -14.87 -5.77 9.87
N CYS A 105 -14.58 -5.94 8.59
CA CYS A 105 -14.88 -5.00 7.51
C CYS A 105 -15.67 -5.69 6.39
N ASP A 106 -16.35 -4.89 5.58
CA ASP A 106 -16.89 -5.34 4.30
C ASP A 106 -15.77 -5.49 3.27
N HIS A 107 -16.00 -6.29 2.23
CA HIS A 107 -15.04 -6.50 1.15
C HIS A 107 -15.65 -6.14 -0.20
N SER A 108 -14.87 -5.45 -1.03
CA SER A 108 -15.15 -5.23 -2.46
C SER A 108 -13.93 -5.58 -3.29
N LEU A 109 -14.12 -5.95 -4.54
CA LEU A 109 -13.00 -6.20 -5.44
C LEU A 109 -12.48 -4.91 -6.07
N CYS A 110 -11.17 -4.85 -6.32
CA CYS A 110 -10.56 -3.73 -7.01
C CYS A 110 -10.82 -3.80 -8.53
N ASN A 111 -11.69 -2.91 -9.03
CA ASN A 111 -12.01 -2.85 -10.46
C ASN A 111 -10.79 -2.60 -11.34
N ALA A 112 -9.81 -1.81 -10.88
CA ALA A 112 -8.58 -1.56 -11.64
C ALA A 112 -7.76 -2.86 -11.84
N HIS A 113 -7.73 -3.73 -10.82
CA HIS A 113 -7.08 -5.03 -10.92
C HIS A 113 -7.84 -5.97 -11.86
N ILE A 114 -9.17 -6.03 -11.74
CA ILE A 114 -10.02 -6.82 -12.65
C ILE A 114 -9.81 -6.37 -14.10
N LEU A 115 -9.85 -5.07 -14.39
CA LEU A 115 -9.63 -4.54 -15.73
C LEU A 115 -8.24 -4.88 -16.27
N ARG A 116 -7.21 -4.80 -15.43
CA ARG A 116 -5.84 -5.20 -15.82
C ARG A 116 -5.76 -6.67 -16.18
N GLU A 117 -6.40 -7.54 -15.40
CA GLU A 117 -6.43 -8.99 -15.66
C GLU A 117 -7.20 -9.30 -16.94
N LEU A 118 -8.37 -8.69 -17.13
CA LEU A 118 -9.19 -8.85 -18.34
C LEU A 118 -8.42 -8.39 -19.59
N ASN A 119 -7.73 -7.24 -19.52
CA ASN A 119 -6.88 -6.78 -20.62
C ASN A 119 -5.72 -7.74 -20.89
N GLY A 120 -5.09 -8.29 -19.85
CA GLY A 120 -4.02 -9.29 -20.00
C GLY A 120 -4.51 -10.56 -20.71
N VAL A 121 -5.67 -11.09 -20.32
CA VAL A 121 -6.33 -12.20 -21.04
C VAL A 121 -6.65 -11.78 -22.46
N SER A 122 -7.10 -10.53 -22.66
CA SER A 122 -7.42 -9.99 -23.97
C SER A 122 -6.22 -10.07 -24.92
N GLU A 123 -5.10 -9.50 -24.49
CA GLU A 123 -3.88 -9.36 -25.29
C GLU A 123 -3.20 -10.71 -25.55
N LEU A 124 -3.22 -11.62 -24.58
CA LEU A 124 -2.45 -12.86 -24.63
C LEU A 124 -3.23 -14.04 -25.22
N GLU A 125 -4.55 -14.11 -25.00
CA GLU A 125 -5.31 -15.33 -25.28
C GLU A 125 -6.24 -15.26 -26.50
N LYS A 126 -6.40 -14.09 -27.14
CA LYS A 126 -7.27 -13.89 -28.34
C LYS A 126 -8.67 -14.51 -28.22
N GLN A 127 -9.24 -14.47 -27.02
CA GLN A 127 -10.57 -14.96 -26.69
C GLN A 127 -11.65 -14.21 -27.49
N ALA A 128 -12.68 -14.91 -27.94
CA ALA A 128 -13.69 -14.35 -28.85
C ALA A 128 -14.56 -13.22 -28.26
N TRP A 129 -14.66 -13.14 -26.92
CA TRP A 129 -15.44 -12.10 -26.23
C TRP A 129 -14.78 -10.71 -26.30
N GLN A 130 -13.53 -10.60 -26.74
CA GLN A 130 -12.78 -9.33 -26.75
C GLN A 130 -13.35 -8.27 -27.70
N ASN A 131 -14.20 -8.68 -28.66
CA ASN A 131 -14.78 -7.80 -29.68
C ASN A 131 -16.26 -7.46 -29.44
N GLN A 132 -16.78 -7.71 -28.23
CA GLN A 132 -18.17 -7.38 -27.83
C GLN A 132 -18.19 -6.18 -26.89
#